data_AF-A0A3C1CGK9-F1
#
_entry.id   AF-A0A3C1CGK9-F1
#
_cell.length_a   1.000
_cell.length_b   1.000
_cell.length_c   1.000
_cell.angle_alpha   90.00
_cell.angle_beta   90.00
_cell.angle_gamma   90.00
#
_symmetry.space_group_name_H-M   'P 1'
#
loop_
_entity.id
_entity.type
_entity.pdbx_description
1 polymer ?
#
loop_
_entity_poly.entity_id
_entity_poly.type
_entity_poly.pdbx_seq_one_letter_code
_entity_poly.pdbx_strand_id
1 'polypeptide(L)'
;MGECGDTLVELLIAIVIIALSVSALLGALITSLTSSAEHRSLANLDTVVKGFAEAATYQLELQPNRTDTATVTSGSDSVADSSISVADQGKALTGTGIPTGTYVGTVIVGTSFLLSSSPGSQVDVNATGNGTSVTMPTLFADCASATGTNYNGSPINYVPPPGYSATVNFKSIQYWNSVTDAFDVTCSDYQLLTITATAPSGVSETISFGVRSPI
;
A
#
# COMPACT_ATOMS: atom_id res chain seq x y z
N MET A 1 19.67 -61.56 57.09
CA MET A 1 18.66 -60.51 57.27
C MET A 1 18.87 -59.50 56.14
N GLY A 2 17.88 -59.24 55.29
CA GLY A 2 17.81 -57.95 54.60
C GLY A 2 17.67 -57.87 53.08
N GLU A 3 17.82 -58.95 52.29
CA GLU A 3 17.86 -58.82 50.81
C GLU A 3 16.49 -58.76 50.12
N CYS A 4 15.39 -59.04 50.83
CA CYS A 4 14.05 -59.05 50.21
C CYS A 4 13.42 -57.66 50.04
N GLY A 5 14.08 -56.58 50.49
CA GLY A 5 13.56 -55.20 50.42
C GLY A 5 14.09 -54.35 49.27
N ASP A 6 15.23 -54.72 48.68
CA ASP A 6 15.93 -53.90 47.68
C ASP A 6 15.23 -53.89 46.32
N THR A 7 14.58 -55.01 45.96
CA THR A 7 13.88 -55.18 44.67
C THR A 7 12.61 -54.34 44.54
N LEU A 8 11.90 -54.06 45.65
CA LEU A 8 10.70 -53.21 45.63
C LEU A 8 11.06 -51.72 45.52
N VAL A 9 12.11 -51.30 46.23
CA VAL A 9 12.63 -49.92 46.15
C VAL A 9 13.19 -49.63 44.75
N GLU A 10 13.95 -50.56 44.17
CA GLU A 10 14.46 -50.44 42.80
C GLU A 10 13.32 -50.28 41.77
N LEU A 11 12.29 -51.12 41.87
CA LEU A 11 11.13 -51.05 40.98
C LEU A 11 10.37 -49.73 41.14
N LEU A 12 10.20 -49.24 42.37
CA LEU A 12 9.53 -47.97 42.63
C LEU A 12 10.31 -46.79 42.03
N ILE A 13 11.64 -46.77 42.19
CA ILE A 13 12.51 -45.75 41.59
C ILE A 13 12.46 -45.82 40.05
N ALA A 14 12.49 -47.03 39.47
CA ALA A 14 12.40 -47.21 38.03
C ALA A 14 11.08 -46.64 37.45
N ILE A 15 9.96 -46.92 38.10
CA ILE A 15 8.65 -46.38 37.69
C ILE A 15 8.62 -44.86 37.79
N VAL A 16 9.21 -44.28 38.85
CA VAL A 16 9.31 -42.82 39.01
C VAL A 16 10.13 -42.19 37.88
N ILE A 17 11.29 -42.77 37.53
CA ILE A 17 12.13 -42.25 36.44
C ILE A 17 11.40 -42.32 35.10
N ILE A 18 10.70 -43.43 34.82
CA ILE A 18 9.91 -43.58 33.59
C ILE A 18 8.77 -42.55 33.57
N ALA A 19 8.03 -42.38 34.66
CA ALA A 19 6.94 -41.41 34.75
C ALA A 19 7.41 -39.96 34.52
N LEU A 20 8.55 -39.59 35.10
CA LEU A 20 9.18 -38.28 34.90
C LEU A 20 9.64 -38.10 33.44
N SER A 21 10.27 -39.13 32.85
CA SER A 21 10.73 -39.10 31.46
C SER A 21 9.58 -38.97 30.48
N VAL A 22 8.48 -39.71 30.70
CA VAL A 22 7.26 -39.63 29.88
C VAL A 22 6.61 -38.25 30.01
N SER A 23 6.55 -37.69 31.22
CA SER A 23 5.99 -36.35 31.44
C SER A 23 6.81 -35.28 30.72
N ALA A 24 8.15 -35.36 30.80
CA ALA A 24 9.05 -34.45 30.08
C ALA A 24 8.89 -34.58 28.55
N LEU A 25 8.77 -35.81 28.04
CA LEU A 25 8.58 -36.08 26.61
C LEU A 25 7.23 -35.53 26.09
N LEU A 26 6.15 -35.73 26.84
CA LEU A 26 4.82 -35.19 26.49
C LEU A 26 4.82 -33.66 26.51
N GLY A 27 5.49 -33.05 27.51
CA GLY A 27 5.68 -31.61 27.57
C GLY A 27 6.42 -31.08 26.33
N ALA A 28 7.55 -31.69 25.97
CA ALA A 28 8.32 -31.31 24.79
C ALA A 28 7.53 -31.49 23.49
N LEU A 29 6.72 -32.55 23.38
CA LEU A 29 5.89 -32.81 22.21
C LEU A 29 4.81 -31.75 22.04
N ILE A 30 4.11 -31.37 23.11
CA ILE A 30 3.08 -30.33 23.06
C ILE A 30 3.70 -29.00 22.61
N THR A 31 4.85 -28.61 23.18
CA THR A 31 5.57 -27.41 22.76
C THR A 31 5.95 -27.46 21.28
N SER A 32 6.45 -28.60 20.80
CA SER A 32 6.83 -28.80 19.40
C SER A 32 5.63 -28.66 18.44
N LEU A 33 4.48 -29.23 18.80
CA LEU A 33 3.26 -29.14 18.00
C LEU A 33 2.70 -27.72 17.95
N THR A 34 2.67 -27.02 19.09
CA THR A 34 2.20 -25.62 19.16
C THR A 34 3.11 -24.71 18.33
N SER A 35 4.43 -24.81 18.50
CA SER A 35 5.40 -24.04 17.73
C SER A 35 5.28 -24.31 16.22
N SER A 36 5.07 -25.57 15.82
CA SER A 36 4.85 -25.93 14.42
C SER A 36 3.56 -25.31 13.85
N ALA A 37 2.48 -25.29 14.63
CA ALA A 37 1.22 -24.67 14.22
C ALA A 37 1.36 -23.16 14.05
N GLU A 38 2.05 -22.47 14.97
CA GLU A 38 2.35 -21.05 14.87
C GLU A 38 3.19 -20.72 13.64
N HIS A 39 4.25 -21.50 13.36
CA HIS A 39 5.10 -21.26 12.20
C HIS A 39 4.35 -21.44 10.86
N ARG A 40 3.46 -22.44 10.76
CA ARG A 40 2.58 -22.58 9.58
C ARG A 40 1.62 -21.40 9.45
N SER A 41 1.09 -20.91 10.56
CA SER A 41 0.20 -19.74 10.58
C SER A 41 0.91 -18.49 10.08
N LEU A 42 2.14 -18.23 10.55
CA LEU A 42 2.94 -17.08 10.14
C LEU A 42 3.34 -17.17 8.66
N ALA A 43 3.77 -18.34 8.18
CA ALA A 43 4.13 -18.52 6.77
C ALA A 43 2.94 -18.29 5.81
N ASN A 44 1.74 -18.72 6.21
CA ASN A 44 0.53 -18.44 5.43
C ASN A 44 0.19 -16.95 5.44
N LEU A 45 0.36 -16.27 6.57
CA LEU A 45 0.09 -14.83 6.69
C LEU A 45 1.02 -14.01 5.78
N ASP A 46 2.33 -14.31 5.80
CA ASP A 46 3.32 -13.68 4.92
C ASP A 46 2.95 -13.85 3.44
N THR A 47 2.55 -15.06 3.03
CA THR A 47 2.09 -15.33 1.66
C THR A 47 0.86 -14.48 1.29
N VAL A 48 -0.11 -14.35 2.20
CA VAL A 48 -1.32 -13.54 1.98
C VAL A 48 -0.98 -12.05 1.90
N VAL A 49 -0.11 -11.55 2.78
CA VAL A 49 0.34 -10.15 2.80
C VAL A 49 1.10 -9.80 1.52
N LYS A 50 2.00 -10.68 1.08
CA LYS A 50 2.75 -10.50 -0.17
C LYS A 50 1.85 -10.53 -1.40
N GLY A 51 0.97 -11.52 -1.51
CA GLY A 51 0.01 -11.60 -2.61
C GLY A 51 -0.93 -10.39 -2.67
N PHE A 52 -1.28 -9.84 -1.50
CA PHE A 52 -2.01 -8.58 -1.42
C PHE A 52 -1.18 -7.42 -1.97
N ALA A 53 0.06 -7.25 -1.51
CA ALA A 53 0.93 -6.16 -1.93
C ALA A 53 1.15 -6.17 -3.45
N GLU A 54 1.36 -7.35 -4.04
CA GLU A 54 1.47 -7.52 -5.49
C GLU A 54 0.18 -7.13 -6.23
N ALA A 55 -0.99 -7.55 -5.74
CA ALA A 55 -2.28 -7.17 -6.32
C ALA A 55 -2.56 -5.66 -6.21
N ALA A 56 -2.19 -5.06 -5.08
CA ALA A 56 -2.29 -3.62 -4.84
C ALA A 56 -1.41 -2.85 -5.83
N THR A 57 -0.13 -3.20 -5.92
CA THR A 57 0.81 -2.59 -6.87
C THR A 57 0.29 -2.71 -8.31
N TYR A 58 -0.16 -3.90 -8.71
CA TYR A 58 -0.72 -4.10 -10.05
C TYR A 58 -1.93 -3.22 -10.34
N GLN A 59 -2.86 -3.09 -9.39
CA GLN A 59 -4.04 -2.24 -9.57
C GLN A 59 -3.70 -0.74 -9.60
N LEU A 60 -2.68 -0.33 -8.84
CA LEU A 60 -2.16 1.04 -8.90
C LEU A 60 -1.53 1.33 -10.27
N GLU A 61 -0.77 0.38 -10.82
CA GLU A 61 -0.20 0.46 -12.17
C GLU A 61 -1.26 0.49 -13.27
N LEU A 62 -2.44 -0.08 -13.02
CA LEU A 62 -3.56 -0.06 -13.95
C LEU A 62 -4.48 1.16 -13.81
N GLN A 63 -4.22 2.09 -12.88
CA GLN A 63 -5.12 3.24 -12.72
C GLN A 63 -5.21 4.02 -14.06
N PRO A 64 -6.42 4.14 -14.64
CA PRO A 64 -6.60 4.82 -15.91
C PRO A 64 -6.39 6.31 -15.71
N ASN A 65 -5.77 6.96 -16.69
CA ASN A 65 -5.61 8.42 -16.71
C ASN A 65 -6.93 9.13 -16.35
N ARG A 66 -6.84 10.19 -15.56
CA ARG A 66 -7.97 11.02 -15.16
C ARG A 66 -8.31 11.92 -16.33
N THR A 67 -9.55 11.87 -16.78
CA THR A 67 -10.07 12.81 -17.75
C THR A 67 -10.98 13.80 -17.02
N ASP A 68 -10.57 15.07 -17.01
CA ASP A 68 -11.34 16.16 -16.43
C ASP A 68 -12.16 16.86 -17.51
N THR A 69 -13.33 17.37 -17.12
CA THR A 69 -14.09 18.31 -17.95
C THR A 69 -13.44 19.67 -17.84
N ALA A 70 -12.95 20.20 -18.95
CA ALA A 70 -12.18 21.43 -18.96
C ALA A 70 -12.46 22.24 -20.23
N THR A 71 -12.42 23.57 -20.14
CA THR A 71 -12.56 24.43 -21.32
C THR A 71 -11.19 24.89 -21.79
N VAL A 72 -10.78 24.36 -22.94
CA VAL A 72 -9.56 24.76 -23.64
C VAL A 72 -9.96 25.73 -24.75
N THR A 73 -9.36 26.93 -24.76
CA THR A 73 -9.64 27.97 -25.77
C THR A 73 -8.43 28.14 -26.68
N SER A 74 -8.62 28.01 -27.98
CA SER A 74 -7.56 28.18 -28.98
C SER A 74 -6.86 29.53 -28.84
N GLY A 75 -5.53 29.52 -28.84
CA GLY A 75 -4.70 30.71 -28.68
C GLY A 75 -4.56 31.21 -27.23
N SER A 76 -5.21 30.58 -26.25
CA SER A 76 -5.03 30.84 -24.83
C SER A 76 -4.13 29.79 -24.19
N ASP A 77 -3.33 30.21 -23.23
CA ASP A 77 -2.58 29.38 -22.29
C ASP A 77 -3.40 28.96 -21.08
N SER A 78 -4.57 29.54 -20.83
CA SER A 78 -5.41 29.20 -19.67
C SER A 78 -6.46 28.14 -20.03
N VAL A 79 -6.54 27.11 -19.21
CA VAL A 79 -7.57 26.07 -19.28
C VAL A 79 -8.46 26.17 -18.04
N ALA A 80 -9.77 26.34 -18.24
CA ALA A 80 -10.72 26.35 -17.14
C ALA A 80 -11.06 24.91 -16.74
N ASP A 81 -10.86 24.55 -15.48
CA ASP A 81 -11.05 23.20 -14.95
C ASP A 81 -11.42 23.32 -13.47
N SER A 82 -12.64 22.94 -13.11
CA SER A 82 -13.13 23.03 -11.72
C SER A 82 -12.63 21.92 -10.81
N SER A 83 -12.04 20.87 -11.37
CA SER A 83 -11.46 19.73 -10.65
C SER A 83 -9.94 19.82 -10.48
N ILE A 84 -9.31 20.88 -10.98
CA ILE A 84 -7.87 21.07 -10.86
C ILE A 84 -7.45 21.39 -9.42
N SER A 85 -6.33 20.82 -8.99
CA SER A 85 -5.73 21.04 -7.68
C SER A 85 -4.24 21.35 -7.80
N VAL A 86 -3.62 21.86 -6.73
CA VAL A 86 -2.15 22.12 -6.71
C VAL A 86 -1.33 20.85 -6.96
N ALA A 87 -1.90 19.70 -6.62
CA ALA A 87 -1.33 18.39 -6.87
C ALA A 87 -1.26 18.04 -8.37
N ASP A 88 -1.92 18.79 -9.25
CA ASP A 88 -1.85 18.53 -10.69
C ASP A 88 -0.71 19.28 -11.36
N GLN A 89 -0.12 20.28 -10.70
CA GLN A 89 0.98 21.07 -11.26
C GLN A 89 2.18 20.18 -11.62
N GLY A 90 2.68 20.35 -12.84
CA GLY A 90 3.79 19.60 -13.40
C GLY A 90 3.39 18.29 -14.08
N LYS A 91 2.13 17.83 -13.95
CA LYS A 91 1.68 16.62 -14.64
C LYS A 91 1.62 16.83 -16.15
N ALA A 92 2.02 15.80 -16.90
CA ALA A 92 1.83 15.78 -18.33
C ALA A 92 0.34 15.87 -18.67
N LEU A 93 0.02 16.66 -19.69
CA LEU A 93 -1.34 16.98 -20.07
C LEU A 93 -1.57 16.59 -21.53
N THR A 94 -2.70 15.95 -21.79
CA THR A 94 -3.16 15.67 -23.15
C THR A 94 -4.62 16.10 -23.31
N GLY A 95 -5.07 16.32 -24.54
CA GLY A 95 -6.44 16.75 -24.81
C GLY A 95 -6.58 17.37 -26.18
N THR A 96 -7.81 17.61 -26.61
CA THR A 96 -8.07 18.31 -27.87
C THR A 96 -7.59 19.75 -27.75
N GLY A 97 -6.75 20.20 -28.69
CA GLY A 97 -6.18 21.56 -28.67
C GLY A 97 -4.96 21.73 -27.76
N ILE A 98 -4.59 20.72 -26.97
CA ILE A 98 -3.37 20.74 -26.13
C ILE A 98 -2.17 20.30 -26.99
N PRO A 99 -1.10 21.11 -27.12
CA PRO A 99 0.12 20.71 -27.80
C PRO A 99 0.77 19.47 -27.16
N THR A 100 1.56 18.72 -27.93
CA THR A 100 2.37 17.62 -27.38
C THR A 100 3.46 18.15 -26.46
N GLY A 101 3.73 17.45 -25.35
CA GLY A 101 4.74 17.88 -24.38
C GLY A 101 4.28 19.06 -23.51
N THR A 102 2.98 19.26 -23.38
CA THR A 102 2.38 20.23 -22.46
C THR A 102 2.19 19.60 -21.08
N TYR A 103 2.37 20.42 -20.05
CA TYR A 103 2.21 20.10 -18.64
C TYR A 103 1.22 21.08 -18.01
N VAL A 104 0.64 20.68 -16.89
CA VAL A 104 -0.09 21.60 -16.02
C VAL A 104 0.91 22.59 -15.40
N GLY A 105 0.76 23.87 -15.69
CA GLY A 105 1.55 24.95 -15.11
C GLY A 105 0.94 25.46 -13.81
N THR A 106 0.91 26.78 -13.66
CA THR A 106 0.39 27.48 -12.49
C THR A 106 -1.09 27.16 -12.30
N VAL A 107 -1.44 26.63 -11.14
CA VAL A 107 -2.81 26.22 -10.82
C VAL A 107 -3.54 27.27 -9.96
N ILE A 108 -4.77 27.61 -10.38
CA ILE A 108 -5.77 28.28 -9.54
C ILE A 108 -6.80 27.21 -9.14
N VAL A 109 -6.66 26.71 -7.90
CA VAL A 109 -7.43 25.56 -7.39
C VAL A 109 -8.93 25.71 -7.64
N GLY A 110 -9.53 24.66 -8.20
CA GLY A 110 -10.96 24.58 -8.47
C GLY A 110 -11.47 25.54 -9.56
N THR A 111 -10.58 26.18 -10.31
CA THR A 111 -10.96 27.18 -11.32
C THR A 111 -10.26 26.96 -12.66
N SER A 112 -8.93 27.01 -12.68
CA SER A 112 -8.16 26.96 -13.93
C SER A 112 -6.68 26.65 -13.69
N PHE A 113 -5.95 26.41 -14.78
CA PHE A 113 -4.49 26.36 -14.78
C PHE A 113 -3.92 26.94 -16.07
N LEU A 114 -2.62 27.24 -16.06
CA LEU A 114 -1.88 27.63 -17.27
C LEU A 114 -1.22 26.41 -17.92
N LEU A 115 -1.17 26.36 -19.24
CA LEU A 115 -0.41 25.36 -20.00
C LEU A 115 1.08 25.70 -19.95
N SER A 116 1.93 24.72 -19.66
CA SER A 116 3.38 24.88 -19.63
C SER A 116 4.08 23.91 -20.56
N SER A 117 5.21 24.29 -21.14
CA SER A 117 6.13 23.37 -21.84
C SER A 117 7.19 22.73 -20.93
N SER A 118 7.13 23.01 -19.63
CA SER A 118 8.04 22.47 -18.61
C SER A 118 7.27 21.99 -17.37
N PRO A 119 7.64 20.84 -16.78
CA PRO A 119 6.98 20.30 -15.59
C PRO A 119 7.33 21.08 -14.30
N GLY A 120 8.52 21.71 -14.24
CA GLY A 120 9.03 22.34 -13.01
C GLY A 120 9.04 23.86 -13.01
N SER A 121 8.66 24.51 -14.12
CA SER A 121 8.64 25.96 -14.24
C SER A 121 7.57 26.38 -15.24
N GLN A 122 6.93 27.53 -15.01
CA GLN A 122 5.95 28.06 -15.94
C GLN A 122 6.65 28.55 -17.22
N VAL A 123 6.37 27.89 -18.34
CA VAL A 123 6.77 28.32 -19.68
C VAL A 123 5.54 28.23 -20.57
N ASP A 124 4.80 29.33 -20.65
CA ASP A 124 3.48 29.41 -21.27
C ASP A 124 3.49 28.86 -22.69
N VAL A 125 2.53 27.98 -22.98
CA VAL A 125 2.23 27.53 -24.34
C VAL A 125 0.75 27.73 -24.63
N ASN A 126 0.43 28.22 -25.82
CA ASN A 126 -0.96 28.43 -26.19
C ASN A 126 -1.58 27.14 -26.74
N ALA A 127 -2.84 26.90 -26.40
CA ALA A 127 -3.63 25.86 -27.02
C ALA A 127 -3.74 26.09 -28.54
N THR A 128 -3.70 25.01 -29.31
CA THR A 128 -3.78 25.01 -30.78
C THR A 128 -5.20 24.84 -31.32
N GLY A 129 -6.17 24.59 -30.43
CA GLY A 129 -7.57 24.41 -30.78
C GLY A 129 -8.47 24.47 -29.55
N ASN A 130 -9.78 24.44 -29.78
CA ASN A 130 -10.76 24.37 -28.70
C ASN A 130 -10.94 22.92 -28.22
N GLY A 131 -11.20 22.73 -26.93
CA GLY A 131 -11.42 21.43 -26.32
C GLY A 131 -12.32 21.51 -25.09
N THR A 132 -12.97 20.39 -24.77
CA THR A 132 -13.91 20.27 -23.63
C THR A 132 -13.44 19.31 -22.54
N SER A 133 -12.25 18.72 -22.71
CA SER A 133 -11.68 17.78 -21.76
C SER A 133 -10.17 17.75 -21.84
N VAL A 134 -9.53 17.54 -20.71
CA VAL A 134 -8.10 17.25 -20.61
C VAL A 134 -7.89 15.92 -19.91
N THR A 135 -6.81 15.23 -20.23
CA THR A 135 -6.45 13.93 -19.64
C THR A 135 -5.05 14.02 -19.04
N MET A 136 -4.95 13.63 -17.77
CA MET A 136 -3.73 13.61 -16.96
C MET A 136 -3.46 12.18 -16.47
N PRO A 137 -2.19 11.75 -16.42
CA PRO A 137 -1.84 10.46 -15.84
C PRO A 137 -2.17 10.42 -14.35
N THR A 138 -2.69 9.28 -13.88
CA THR A 138 -3.16 9.04 -12.50
C THR A 138 -2.36 8.01 -11.74
N LEU A 139 -1.29 7.47 -12.35
CA LEU A 139 -0.42 6.46 -11.74
C LEU A 139 0.09 6.88 -10.35
N PHE A 140 0.05 8.17 -10.07
CA PHE A 140 0.26 8.75 -8.76
C PHE A 140 -0.81 9.80 -8.46
N ALA A 141 -1.44 9.72 -7.29
CA ALA A 141 -2.21 10.83 -6.77
C ALA A 141 -1.27 11.71 -5.92
N ASP A 142 -0.79 12.80 -6.49
CA ASP A 142 -0.15 13.86 -5.71
C ASP A 142 -1.10 14.31 -4.60
N CYS A 143 -0.61 14.37 -3.36
CA CYS A 143 -1.46 14.60 -2.19
C CYS A 143 -2.66 13.64 -2.07
N ALA A 144 -2.51 12.38 -2.50
CA ALA A 144 -3.49 11.32 -2.30
C ALA A 144 -4.12 11.39 -0.90
N SER A 145 -5.45 11.40 -0.87
CA SER A 145 -6.21 11.19 0.35
C SER A 145 -6.46 9.70 0.53
N ALA A 146 -6.00 9.19 1.66
CA ALA A 146 -6.33 7.86 2.12
C ALA A 146 -7.58 7.92 2.98
N THR A 147 -8.68 7.34 2.51
CA THR A 147 -9.88 7.17 3.35
C THR A 147 -10.31 5.71 3.31
N GLY A 148 -10.05 4.99 4.40
CA GLY A 148 -10.41 3.57 4.55
C GLY A 148 -9.62 2.67 3.60
N THR A 149 -10.32 2.04 2.65
CA THR A 149 -9.82 1.00 1.72
C THR A 149 -9.56 1.51 0.31
N ASN A 150 -9.68 2.81 0.06
CA ASN A 150 -9.55 3.38 -1.29
C ASN A 150 -8.25 4.17 -1.43
N TYR A 151 -7.51 3.89 -2.50
CA TYR A 151 -6.42 4.74 -2.97
C TYR A 151 -6.93 5.56 -4.15
N ASN A 152 -6.97 6.88 -3.99
CA ASN A 152 -7.46 7.80 -5.02
C ASN A 152 -8.86 7.39 -5.58
N GLY A 153 -9.75 6.96 -4.68
CA GLY A 153 -11.12 6.56 -5.04
C GLY A 153 -11.29 5.18 -5.69
N SER A 154 -10.21 4.46 -6.04
CA SER A 154 -10.31 3.07 -6.51
C SER A 154 -10.17 2.07 -5.36
N PRO A 155 -11.10 1.11 -5.23
CA PRO A 155 -10.97 0.02 -4.26
C PRO A 155 -9.89 -0.95 -4.71
N ILE A 156 -9.04 -1.40 -3.78
CA ILE A 156 -8.14 -2.52 -4.06
C ILE A 156 -8.94 -3.82 -3.97
N ASN A 157 -9.13 -4.48 -5.11
CA ASN A 157 -9.88 -5.74 -5.18
C ASN A 157 -8.92 -6.92 -4.99
N TYR A 158 -8.77 -7.38 -3.75
CA TYR A 158 -8.05 -8.60 -3.42
C TYR A 158 -8.98 -9.51 -2.61
N VAL A 159 -9.10 -10.76 -3.06
CA VAL A 159 -9.90 -11.78 -2.37
C VAL A 159 -8.94 -12.70 -1.62
N PRO A 160 -8.81 -12.57 -0.28
CA PRO A 160 -7.94 -13.45 0.48
C PRO A 160 -8.47 -14.91 0.44
N PRO A 161 -7.60 -15.90 0.69
CA PRO A 161 -8.03 -17.28 0.87
C PRO A 161 -9.10 -17.40 1.98
N PRO A 162 -10.00 -18.41 1.91
CA PRO A 162 -11.03 -18.61 2.93
C PRO A 162 -10.49 -18.60 4.35
N GLY A 163 -11.14 -17.83 5.23
CA GLY A 163 -10.76 -17.68 6.65
C GLY A 163 -9.81 -16.53 6.95
N TYR A 164 -9.17 -15.93 5.95
CA TYR A 164 -8.36 -14.72 6.12
C TYR A 164 -9.17 -13.46 5.82
N SER A 165 -8.91 -12.38 6.55
CA SER A 165 -9.37 -11.04 6.17
C SER A 165 -8.15 -10.15 5.92
N ALA A 166 -8.14 -9.52 4.75
CA ALA A 166 -7.19 -8.47 4.45
C ALA A 166 -7.96 -7.15 4.47
N THR A 167 -7.60 -6.26 5.40
CA THR A 167 -8.16 -4.91 5.42
C THR A 167 -7.08 -3.97 4.92
N VAL A 168 -7.31 -3.34 3.78
CA VAL A 168 -6.49 -2.18 3.44
C VAL A 168 -6.93 -1.05 4.33
N ASN A 169 -6.13 -0.77 5.33
CA ASN A 169 -6.26 0.48 6.05
C ASN A 169 -5.16 1.38 5.52
N PHE A 170 -5.52 2.24 4.57
CA PHE A 170 -4.69 3.40 4.31
C PHE A 170 -4.83 4.33 5.51
N LYS A 171 -4.08 4.02 6.58
CA LYS A 171 -4.21 4.70 7.88
C LYS A 171 -3.72 6.14 7.78
N SER A 172 -2.72 6.36 6.93
CA SER A 172 -2.21 7.64 6.48
C SER A 172 -1.29 7.37 5.29
N ILE A 173 -1.43 8.14 4.21
CA ILE A 173 -0.37 8.21 3.20
C ILE A 173 0.67 9.16 3.75
N GLN A 174 1.89 8.64 3.93
CA GLN A 174 3.03 9.47 4.27
C GLN A 174 3.90 9.67 3.05
N TYR A 175 4.61 10.77 3.02
CA TYR A 175 5.41 11.21 1.89
C TYR A 175 6.86 11.35 2.31
N TRP A 176 7.80 11.00 1.42
CA TRP A 176 9.21 11.19 1.72
C TRP A 176 9.59 12.67 1.69
N ASN A 177 10.03 13.20 2.83
CA ASN A 177 10.55 14.54 2.95
C ASN A 177 12.09 14.49 2.93
N SER A 178 12.69 14.94 1.83
CA SER A 178 14.15 14.94 1.65
C SER A 178 14.89 16.00 2.47
N VAL A 179 14.18 16.93 3.12
CA VAL A 179 14.77 17.93 4.01
C VAL A 179 14.97 17.37 5.41
N THR A 180 14.04 16.53 5.86
CA THR A 180 14.04 15.94 7.21
C THR A 180 14.49 14.47 7.22
N ASP A 181 14.72 13.88 6.04
CA ASP A 181 15.00 12.44 5.84
C ASP A 181 13.98 11.53 6.54
N ALA A 182 12.70 11.94 6.49
CA ALA A 182 11.62 11.25 7.19
C ALA A 182 10.33 11.22 6.37
N PHE A 183 9.47 10.24 6.67
CA PHE A 183 8.10 10.20 6.16
C PHE A 183 7.20 11.15 6.94
N ASP A 184 6.56 12.09 6.26
CA ASP A 184 5.63 13.06 6.85
C ASP A 184 4.31 13.19 6.06
N VAL A 185 3.49 14.19 6.37
CA VAL A 185 2.20 14.44 5.68
C VAL A 185 2.32 15.46 4.54
N THR A 186 3.52 15.96 4.27
CA THR A 186 3.79 16.97 3.25
C THR A 186 3.94 16.28 1.91
N CYS A 187 3.03 16.57 0.97
CA CYS A 187 3.01 15.89 -0.32
C CYS A 187 4.37 15.95 -1.03
N SER A 188 4.77 14.81 -1.61
CA SER A 188 6.02 14.59 -2.34
C SER A 188 5.83 13.46 -3.35
N ASP A 189 6.81 13.23 -4.23
CA ASP A 189 6.74 12.26 -5.34
C ASP A 189 6.83 10.79 -4.90
N TYR A 190 7.06 10.55 -3.61
CA TYR A 190 7.23 9.22 -3.02
C TYR A 190 6.29 9.04 -1.83
N GLN A 191 5.47 8.00 -1.87
CA GLN A 191 4.44 7.68 -0.90
C GLN A 191 4.74 6.36 -0.19
N LEU A 192 4.54 6.31 1.12
CA LEU A 192 4.55 5.07 1.90
C LEU A 192 3.12 4.56 2.07
N LEU A 193 2.84 3.41 1.46
CA LEU A 193 1.58 2.69 1.64
C LEU A 193 1.80 1.64 2.71
N THR A 194 0.83 1.50 3.62
CA THR A 194 0.87 0.51 4.70
C THR A 194 -0.38 -0.36 4.63
N ILE A 195 -0.20 -1.68 4.60
CA ILE A 195 -1.28 -2.68 4.55
C ILE A 195 -1.23 -3.50 5.83
N THR A 196 -2.38 -3.83 6.41
CA THR A 196 -2.49 -4.75 7.54
C THR A 196 -3.37 -5.94 7.16
N ALA A 197 -2.85 -7.17 7.24
CA ALA A 197 -3.64 -8.39 7.12
C ALA A 197 -3.89 -8.98 8.51
N THR A 198 -5.07 -9.57 8.72
CA THR A 198 -5.44 -10.21 9.99
C THR A 198 -5.81 -11.66 9.73
N ALA A 199 -5.10 -12.57 10.39
CA ALA A 199 -5.40 -14.00 10.38
C ALA A 199 -6.67 -14.29 11.19
N PRO A 200 -7.36 -15.43 10.95
CA PRO A 200 -8.51 -15.83 11.75
C PRO A 200 -8.20 -16.02 13.25
N SER A 201 -6.93 -16.20 13.62
CA SER A 201 -6.47 -16.23 15.00
C SER A 201 -6.44 -14.85 15.68
N GLY A 202 -6.67 -13.76 14.95
CA GLY A 202 -6.56 -12.37 15.41
C GLY A 202 -5.14 -11.80 15.29
N VAL A 203 -4.15 -12.61 14.93
CA VAL A 203 -2.78 -12.13 14.64
C VAL A 203 -2.81 -11.24 13.42
N SER A 204 -2.19 -10.06 13.49
CA SER A 204 -2.09 -9.14 12.37
C SER A 204 -0.64 -8.90 11.97
N GLU A 205 -0.41 -8.77 10.67
CA GLU A 205 0.88 -8.43 10.10
C GLU A 205 0.73 -7.21 9.20
N THR A 206 1.76 -6.36 9.21
CA THR A 206 1.76 -5.10 8.48
C THR A 206 2.95 -5.07 7.54
N ILE A 207 2.70 -4.73 6.28
CA ILE A 207 3.75 -4.45 5.29
C ILE A 207 3.62 -2.99 4.86
N SER A 208 4.76 -2.32 4.70
CA SER A 208 4.82 -1.00 4.10
C SER A 208 5.71 -1.01 2.87
N PHE A 209 5.27 -0.36 1.81
CA PHE A 209 6.01 -0.25 0.56
C PHE A 209 5.90 1.16 -0.01
N GLY A 210 6.94 1.55 -0.73
CA GLY A 210 6.99 2.84 -1.41
C GLY A 210 6.30 2.77 -2.76
N VAL A 211 5.51 3.79 -3.08
CA VAL A 211 5.01 4.07 -4.43
C VAL A 211 5.62 5.39 -4.86
N ARG A 212 6.16 5.44 -6.08
CA ARG A 212 6.70 6.66 -6.66
C ARG A 212 5.95 6.99 -7.94
N SER A 213 5.87 8.28 -8.25
CA SER A 213 5.42 8.70 -9.58
C SER A 213 6.35 8.10 -10.66
N PRO A 214 5.81 7.49 -11.72
CA PRO A 214 6.61 7.04 -12.85
C PRO A 214 7.24 8.27 -13.53
N ILE A 215 8.57 8.21 -13.72
CA ILE A 215 9.36 9.25 -14.41
C ILE A 215 9.12 9.26 -15.92
#